data_AF-A0A935MUS6-F1
#
_entry.id   AF-A0A935MUS6-F1
#
_cell.length_a   1.000
_cell.length_b   1.000
_cell.length_c   1.000
_cell.angle_alpha   90.00
_cell.angle_beta   90.00
_cell.angle_gamma   90.00
#
_symmetry.space_group_name_H-M   'P 1'
#
loop_
_entity.id
_entity.type
_entity.pdbx_description
1 polymer ?
#
loop_
_entity_poly.entity_id
_entity_poly.type
_entity_poly.pdbx_seq_one_letter_code
_entity_poly.pdbx_strand_id
1 'polypeptide(L)'
;MLKSFIIYSLLILIIACTQKPTADPNYVKEINEWGAKRVNRLKADDGWLNLVGRFWLKQGESTFGSAKDNDIVVESSKLPEHIGSFIFEDSVVTFRALDGVDVMLGDMSVKEIVLVDDQKNDVTVLQIGSVKFNLIVRDTLYGIRFRDLNSDLVKNFKGVERFPIDESWKITAKFEAYNPVKEIDVPNVLGQISKEKSTRRSCV
;
A
#
# COMPACT_ATOMS: atom_id res chain seq x y z
N MET A 1 -47.21 20.99 39.66
CA MET A 1 -47.35 20.64 38.22
C MET A 1 -46.64 21.65 37.31
N LEU A 2 -46.87 22.96 37.44
CA LEU A 2 -46.26 23.99 36.58
C LEU A 2 -44.71 24.04 36.63
N LYS A 3 -44.10 23.84 37.81
CA LYS A 3 -42.63 23.80 37.97
C LYS A 3 -41.97 22.59 37.28
N SER A 4 -42.60 21.41 37.30
CA SER A 4 -42.09 20.24 36.55
C SER A 4 -42.19 20.47 35.05
N PHE A 5 -43.27 21.09 34.57
CA PHE A 5 -43.46 21.39 33.15
C PHE A 5 -42.36 22.32 32.61
N ILE A 6 -41.96 23.33 33.39
CA ILE A 6 -40.86 24.26 33.04
C ILE A 6 -39.51 23.53 32.98
N ILE A 7 -39.24 22.60 33.90
CA ILE A 7 -38.00 21.81 33.92
C ILE A 7 -37.95 20.86 32.71
N TYR A 8 -39.07 20.20 32.36
CA TYR A 8 -39.12 19.34 31.17
C TYR A 8 -38.99 20.13 29.86
N SER A 9 -39.60 21.32 29.76
CA SER A 9 -39.43 22.18 28.57
C SER A 9 -38.01 22.73 28.43
N LEU A 10 -37.33 23.03 29.54
CA LEU A 10 -35.94 23.50 29.52
C LEU A 10 -34.97 22.36 29.15
N LEU A 11 -35.24 21.13 29.61
CA LEU A 11 -34.45 19.95 29.26
C LEU A 11 -34.58 19.59 27.75
N ILE A 12 -35.77 19.74 27.15
CA ILE A 12 -36.00 19.51 25.71
C ILE A 12 -35.28 20.56 24.85
N LEU A 13 -35.23 21.83 25.30
CA LEU A 13 -34.57 22.92 24.56
C LEU A 13 -33.04 22.74 24.49
N ILE A 14 -32.43 22.19 25.55
CA ILE A 14 -30.98 21.95 25.60
C ILE A 14 -30.58 20.77 24.68
N ILE A 15 -31.42 19.75 24.54
CA ILE A 15 -31.17 18.59 23.68
C ILE A 15 -31.22 18.97 22.19
N ALA A 16 -32.11 19.90 21.81
CA ALA A 16 -32.28 20.35 20.43
C ALA A 16 -31.11 21.21 19.91
N CYS A 17 -30.36 21.89 20.79
CA CYS A 17 -29.24 22.74 20.39
C CYS A 17 -27.91 22.00 20.13
N THR A 18 -27.86 20.67 20.34
CA THR A 18 -26.63 19.86 20.15
C THR A 18 -26.64 18.92 18.94
N GLN A 19 -27.71 18.90 18.14
CA GLN A 19 -27.74 18.07 16.92
C GLN A 19 -27.02 18.79 15.79
N LYS A 20 -25.81 18.32 15.46
CA LYS A 20 -25.15 18.69 14.19
C LYS A 20 -26.10 18.35 13.04
N PRO A 21 -26.26 19.23 12.04
CA PRO A 21 -27.04 18.91 10.86
C PRO A 21 -26.48 17.63 10.22
N THR A 22 -27.38 16.72 9.87
CA THR A 22 -27.01 15.50 9.15
C THR A 22 -26.43 15.88 7.80
N ALA A 23 -25.26 15.32 7.45
CA ALA A 23 -24.59 15.54 6.17
C ALA A 23 -25.50 15.22 4.98
N ASP A 24 -25.30 15.91 3.85
CA ASP A 24 -26.02 15.65 2.60
C ASP A 24 -25.97 14.15 2.24
N PRO A 25 -27.12 13.48 2.01
CA PRO A 25 -27.15 12.07 1.59
C PRO A 25 -26.27 11.74 0.39
N ASN A 26 -26.11 12.67 -0.57
CA ASN A 26 -25.22 12.49 -1.72
C ASN A 26 -23.76 12.48 -1.29
N TYR A 27 -23.36 13.37 -0.38
CA TYR A 27 -22.01 13.40 0.17
C TYR A 27 -21.71 12.14 1.00
N VAL A 28 -22.67 11.69 1.81
CA VAL A 28 -22.56 10.43 2.56
C VAL A 28 -22.34 9.25 1.62
N LYS A 29 -23.11 9.18 0.52
CA LYS A 29 -22.96 8.15 -0.51
C LYS A 29 -21.58 8.20 -1.16
N GLU A 30 -21.12 9.37 -1.60
CA GLU A 30 -19.81 9.57 -2.22
C GLU A 30 -18.66 9.08 -1.32
N ILE A 31 -18.67 9.49 -0.06
CA ILE A 31 -17.63 9.13 0.91
C ILE A 31 -17.64 7.63 1.24
N ASN A 32 -18.81 6.98 1.24
CA ASN A 32 -18.92 5.53 1.38
C ASN A 32 -18.45 4.76 0.14
N GLU A 33 -18.77 5.23 -1.07
CA GLU A 33 -18.26 4.65 -2.31
C GLU A 33 -16.73 4.76 -2.40
N TRP A 34 -16.17 5.91 -2.01
CA TRP A 34 -14.72 6.08 -1.91
C TRP A 34 -14.11 5.09 -0.92
N GLY A 35 -14.75 4.90 0.24
CA GLY A 35 -14.32 3.93 1.26
C GLY A 35 -14.30 2.50 0.72
N ALA A 36 -15.35 2.09 0.01
CA ALA A 36 -15.43 0.77 -0.63
C ALA A 36 -14.33 0.59 -1.70
N LYS A 37 -14.12 1.60 -2.56
CA LYS A 37 -13.04 1.59 -3.56
C LYS A 37 -11.66 1.46 -2.92
N ARG A 38 -11.43 2.17 -1.81
CA ARG A 38 -10.17 2.07 -1.05
C ARG A 38 -9.96 0.66 -0.49
N VAL A 39 -10.99 0.05 0.10
CA VAL A 39 -10.90 -1.33 0.62
C VAL A 39 -10.60 -2.33 -0.50
N ASN A 40 -11.26 -2.20 -1.65
CA ASN A 40 -11.01 -3.07 -2.80
C ASN A 40 -9.57 -2.92 -3.31
N ARG A 41 -9.06 -1.69 -3.44
CA ARG A 41 -7.67 -1.44 -3.82
C ARG A 41 -6.66 -1.99 -2.81
N LEU A 42 -6.97 -1.94 -1.51
CA LEU A 42 -6.10 -2.50 -0.47
C LEU A 42 -5.99 -4.02 -0.57
N LYS A 43 -7.07 -4.71 -0.98
CA LYS A 43 -7.16 -6.16 -1.15
C LYS A 43 -6.75 -6.68 -2.53
N ALA A 44 -6.57 -5.80 -3.51
CA ALA A 44 -6.17 -6.18 -4.86
C ALA A 44 -4.81 -6.90 -4.86
N ASP A 45 -4.50 -7.61 -5.95
CA ASP A 45 -3.25 -8.36 -6.11
C ASP A 45 -1.99 -7.49 -5.98
N ASP A 46 -2.07 -6.22 -6.37
CA ASP A 46 -1.03 -5.21 -6.21
C ASP A 46 -1.21 -4.32 -4.97
N GLY A 47 -2.26 -4.59 -4.19
CA GLY A 47 -2.68 -3.85 -3.00
C GLY A 47 -1.70 -3.91 -1.84
N TRP A 48 -1.85 -3.02 -0.87
CA TRP A 48 -0.88 -2.89 0.24
C TRP A 48 -0.98 -3.98 1.30
N LEU A 49 -2.13 -4.65 1.44
CA LEU A 49 -2.34 -5.64 2.51
C LEU A 49 -1.57 -6.94 2.31
N ASN A 50 -1.17 -7.23 1.07
CA ASN A 50 -0.49 -8.46 0.73
C ASN A 50 1.04 -8.34 0.79
N LEU A 51 1.60 -7.17 1.12
CA LEU A 51 3.05 -7.00 1.22
C LEU A 51 3.60 -7.76 2.43
N VAL A 52 4.50 -8.71 2.16
CA VAL A 52 5.12 -9.54 3.20
C VAL A 52 6.64 -9.39 3.28
N GLY A 53 7.26 -8.69 2.33
CA GLY A 53 8.70 -8.47 2.39
C GLY A 53 9.23 -7.44 1.40
N ARG A 54 10.34 -6.81 1.78
CA ARG A 54 11.19 -6.01 0.91
C ARG A 54 12.63 -6.22 1.35
N PHE A 55 13.46 -6.73 0.44
CA PHE A 55 14.85 -7.05 0.72
C PHE A 55 15.74 -6.40 -0.33
N TRP A 56 16.68 -5.56 0.10
CA TRP A 56 17.66 -4.93 -0.78
C TRP A 56 18.78 -5.94 -1.08
N LEU A 57 19.11 -6.10 -2.35
CA LEU A 57 20.15 -6.99 -2.83
C LEU A 57 21.53 -6.36 -2.67
N LYS A 58 22.52 -7.22 -2.44
CA LYS A 58 23.94 -6.88 -2.57
C LYS A 58 24.46 -7.53 -3.85
N GLN A 59 25.55 -7.01 -4.40
CA GLN A 59 26.23 -7.63 -5.53
C GLN A 59 26.61 -9.09 -5.20
N GLY A 60 26.47 -9.96 -6.18
CA GLY A 60 26.64 -11.41 -6.05
C GLY A 60 25.30 -12.15 -5.88
N GLU A 61 25.40 -13.37 -5.35
CA GLU A 61 24.26 -14.26 -5.17
C GLU A 61 23.59 -14.04 -3.80
N SER A 62 22.26 -14.08 -3.76
CA SER A 62 21.46 -14.07 -2.54
C SER A 62 20.42 -15.19 -2.60
N THR A 63 20.58 -16.19 -1.74
CA THR A 63 19.62 -17.30 -1.59
C THR A 63 18.35 -16.85 -0.91
N PHE A 64 17.22 -17.49 -1.19
CA PHE A 64 15.95 -17.15 -0.53
C PHE A 64 15.01 -18.34 -0.32
N GLY A 65 14.18 -18.19 0.71
CA GLY A 65 13.17 -19.15 1.13
C GLY A 65 12.67 -18.85 2.54
N SER A 66 11.95 -19.80 3.15
CA SER A 66 11.44 -19.66 4.53
C SER A 66 12.45 -20.09 5.61
N ALA A 67 13.50 -20.84 5.24
CA ALA A 67 14.53 -21.27 6.17
C ALA A 67 15.48 -20.13 6.56
N LYS A 68 16.00 -20.19 7.80
CA LYS A 68 16.79 -19.12 8.44
C LYS A 68 18.23 -19.01 7.94
N ASP A 69 18.69 -20.01 7.22
CA ASP A 69 20.02 -20.12 6.63
C ASP A 69 20.08 -19.52 5.21
N ASN A 70 18.96 -19.04 4.66
CA ASN A 70 18.97 -18.21 3.46
C ASN A 70 19.45 -16.79 3.74
N ASP A 71 20.04 -16.14 2.74
CA ASP A 71 20.38 -14.70 2.81
C ASP A 71 19.13 -13.83 2.93
N ILE A 72 18.06 -14.22 2.23
CA ILE A 72 16.75 -13.57 2.25
C ILE A 72 15.74 -14.54 2.85
N VAL A 73 15.45 -14.33 4.14
CA VAL A 73 14.42 -15.09 4.86
C VAL A 73 13.07 -14.41 4.68
N VAL A 74 12.16 -15.07 3.96
CA VAL A 74 10.80 -14.56 3.76
C VAL A 74 9.87 -15.21 4.78
N GLU A 75 9.31 -14.39 5.67
CA GLU A 75 8.37 -14.83 6.71
C GLU A 75 7.01 -15.22 6.10
N SER A 76 6.94 -16.41 5.52
CA SER A 76 5.69 -17.01 5.06
C SER A 76 5.74 -18.52 5.22
N SER A 77 4.77 -19.06 5.94
CA SER A 77 4.55 -20.51 6.06
C SER A 77 4.11 -21.18 4.76
N LYS A 78 3.93 -20.40 3.69
CA LYS A 78 3.52 -20.87 2.35
C LYS A 78 4.69 -21.07 1.40
N LEU A 79 5.89 -20.67 1.78
CA LEU A 79 7.09 -20.78 0.96
C LEU A 79 7.91 -22.03 1.32
N PRO A 80 8.47 -22.73 0.32
CA PRO A 80 9.51 -23.72 0.56
C PRO A 80 10.68 -23.15 1.37
N GLU A 81 11.37 -24.02 2.09
CA GLU A 81 12.54 -23.68 2.89
C GLU A 81 13.65 -23.05 2.02
N HIS A 82 13.85 -23.58 0.82
CA HIS A 82 14.78 -23.06 -0.18
C HIS A 82 14.12 -23.06 -1.55
N ILE A 83 14.23 -21.93 -2.27
CA ILE A 83 13.54 -21.74 -3.55
C ILE A 83 14.56 -21.57 -4.68
N GLY A 84 15.60 -20.80 -4.43
CA GLY A 84 16.51 -20.35 -5.47
C GLY A 84 17.38 -19.19 -4.99
N SER A 85 17.89 -18.44 -5.95
CA SER A 85 18.72 -17.27 -5.70
C SER A 85 18.40 -16.12 -6.65
N PHE A 86 18.74 -14.92 -6.19
CA PHE A 86 18.87 -13.72 -7.01
C PHE A 86 20.35 -13.43 -7.18
N ILE A 87 20.82 -13.38 -8.42
CA ILE A 87 22.18 -13.02 -8.78
C ILE A 87 22.15 -11.57 -9.25
N PHE A 88 22.76 -10.67 -8.47
CA PHE A 88 22.84 -9.26 -8.80
C PHE A 88 24.25 -8.92 -9.26
N GLU A 89 24.39 -8.61 -10.54
CA GLU A 89 25.64 -8.20 -11.16
C GLU A 89 25.44 -6.86 -11.87
N ASP A 90 26.23 -5.86 -11.47
CA ASP A 90 26.13 -4.47 -11.93
C ASP A 90 24.72 -3.88 -11.72
N SER A 91 23.89 -3.88 -12.76
CA SER A 91 22.52 -3.35 -12.77
C SER A 91 21.50 -4.40 -13.22
N VAL A 92 21.92 -5.67 -13.31
CA VAL A 92 21.12 -6.78 -13.81
C VAL A 92 20.88 -7.76 -12.67
N VAL A 93 19.62 -8.14 -12.46
CA VAL A 93 19.23 -9.15 -11.48
C VAL A 93 18.66 -10.35 -12.21
N THR A 94 19.27 -11.51 -12.03
CA THR A 94 18.81 -12.78 -12.58
C THR A 94 18.25 -13.63 -11.45
N PHE A 95 17.04 -14.16 -11.63
CA PHE A 95 16.49 -15.19 -10.76
C PHE A 95 16.93 -16.58 -11.27
N ARG A 96 17.32 -17.46 -10.36
CA ARG A 96 17.56 -18.89 -10.64
C ARG A 96 16.83 -19.76 -9.62
N ALA A 97 16.00 -20.69 -10.09
CA ALA A 97 15.29 -21.65 -9.25
C ALA A 97 16.17 -22.87 -8.92
N LEU A 98 15.99 -23.46 -7.75
CA LEU A 98 16.54 -24.79 -7.44
C LEU A 98 15.84 -25.90 -8.24
N ASP A 99 16.50 -27.04 -8.33
CA ASP A 99 15.90 -28.26 -8.88
C ASP A 99 14.70 -28.70 -8.04
N GLY A 100 13.66 -29.19 -8.73
CA GLY A 100 12.39 -29.57 -8.07
C GLY A 100 11.51 -28.41 -7.59
N VAL A 101 11.99 -27.17 -7.63
CA VAL A 101 11.17 -25.98 -7.31
C VAL A 101 10.51 -25.45 -8.58
N ASP A 102 9.19 -25.23 -8.50
CA ASP A 102 8.37 -24.73 -9.60
C ASP A 102 8.00 -23.27 -9.35
N VAL A 103 8.66 -22.35 -10.05
CA VAL A 103 8.39 -20.91 -10.03
C VAL A 103 7.81 -20.51 -11.38
N MET A 104 6.70 -19.78 -11.33
CA MET A 104 5.89 -19.44 -12.50
C MET A 104 6.08 -17.98 -12.91
N LEU A 105 6.17 -17.75 -14.22
CA LEU A 105 5.96 -16.47 -14.88
C LEU A 105 4.66 -16.58 -15.70
N GLY A 106 3.56 -16.02 -15.16
CA GLY A 106 2.23 -16.31 -15.70
C GLY A 106 1.94 -17.81 -15.59
N ASP A 107 1.70 -18.46 -16.72
CA ASP A 107 1.41 -19.89 -16.80
C ASP A 107 2.64 -20.76 -17.16
N MET A 108 3.84 -20.16 -17.21
CA MET A 108 5.07 -20.85 -17.60
C MET A 108 6.00 -21.06 -16.41
N SER A 109 6.44 -22.30 -16.20
CA SER A 109 7.52 -22.60 -15.25
C SER A 109 8.85 -22.06 -15.77
N VAL A 110 9.61 -21.39 -14.92
CA VAL A 110 10.91 -20.80 -15.25
C VAL A 110 12.00 -21.31 -14.29
N LYS A 111 13.14 -21.67 -14.86
CA LYS A 111 14.34 -22.05 -14.09
C LYS A 111 15.33 -20.91 -13.94
N GLU A 112 15.43 -20.05 -14.94
CA GLU A 112 16.31 -18.89 -14.91
C GLU A 112 15.71 -17.77 -15.76
N ILE A 113 15.74 -16.54 -15.26
CA ILE A 113 15.25 -15.36 -16.00
C ILE A 113 15.86 -14.06 -15.47
N VAL A 114 16.16 -13.14 -16.38
CA VAL A 114 16.53 -11.76 -16.04
C VAL A 114 15.28 -10.97 -15.65
N LEU A 115 15.29 -10.32 -14.49
CA LEU A 115 14.16 -9.58 -13.97
C LEU A 115 14.09 -8.16 -14.55
N VAL A 116 12.93 -7.82 -15.09
CA VAL A 116 12.54 -6.44 -15.43
C VAL A 116 11.95 -5.78 -14.18
N ASP A 117 12.44 -4.58 -13.86
CA ASP A 117 12.07 -3.83 -12.65
C ASP A 117 10.71 -3.11 -12.71
N ASP A 118 10.22 -2.69 -11.55
CA ASP A 118 8.91 -2.07 -11.35
C ASP A 118 8.75 -0.63 -11.89
N GLN A 119 9.77 -0.06 -12.54
CA GLN A 119 9.67 1.24 -13.23
C GLN A 119 9.30 1.10 -14.71
N LYS A 120 9.31 -0.13 -15.24
CA LYS A 120 8.98 -0.45 -16.63
C LYS A 120 7.59 -1.09 -16.74
N ASN A 121 6.99 -0.98 -17.92
CA ASN A 121 5.63 -1.48 -18.17
C ASN A 121 5.56 -3.03 -18.20
N ASP A 122 6.68 -3.68 -18.45
CA ASP A 122 6.84 -5.13 -18.63
C ASP A 122 7.58 -5.78 -17.44
N VAL A 123 7.32 -5.27 -16.23
CA VAL A 123 7.88 -5.81 -14.97
C VAL A 123 7.72 -7.33 -14.89
N THR A 124 8.81 -8.02 -14.51
CA THR A 124 8.77 -9.47 -14.30
C THR A 124 8.18 -9.77 -12.93
N VAL A 125 7.05 -10.47 -12.92
CA VAL A 125 6.39 -10.93 -11.69
C VAL A 125 6.42 -12.45 -11.66
N LEU A 126 7.23 -12.98 -10.74
CA LEU A 126 7.34 -14.41 -10.51
C LEU A 126 6.39 -14.85 -9.39
N GLN A 127 5.95 -16.10 -9.42
CA GLN A 127 5.01 -16.63 -8.46
C GLN A 127 5.37 -18.05 -8.02
N ILE A 128 5.23 -18.32 -6.74
CA ILE A 128 5.24 -19.68 -6.17
C ILE A 128 4.09 -19.80 -5.17
N GLY A 129 3.17 -20.73 -5.42
CA GLY A 129 1.92 -20.81 -4.65
C GLY A 129 1.14 -19.49 -4.69
N SER A 130 0.87 -18.90 -3.52
CA SER A 130 0.21 -17.59 -3.37
C SER A 130 1.17 -16.40 -3.30
N VAL A 131 2.47 -16.66 -3.31
CA VAL A 131 3.48 -15.62 -3.13
C VAL A 131 3.97 -15.16 -4.50
N LYS A 132 3.78 -13.87 -4.76
CA LYS A 132 4.33 -13.16 -5.91
C LYS A 132 5.57 -12.37 -5.49
N PHE A 133 6.56 -12.29 -6.36
CA PHE A 133 7.74 -11.48 -6.12
C PHE A 133 8.28 -10.85 -7.41
N ASN A 134 8.84 -9.65 -7.27
CA ASN A 134 9.34 -8.87 -8.40
C ASN A 134 10.50 -7.96 -7.98
N LEU A 135 11.31 -7.57 -8.95
CA LEU A 135 12.40 -6.60 -8.78
C LEU A 135 11.80 -5.18 -8.60
N ILE A 136 12.33 -4.45 -7.63
CA ILE A 136 12.06 -3.05 -7.39
C ILE A 136 13.37 -2.26 -7.41
N VAL A 137 13.34 -1.08 -8.02
CA VAL A 137 14.51 -0.19 -8.06
C VAL A 137 14.12 1.16 -7.47
N ARG A 138 14.88 1.66 -6.50
CA ARG A 138 14.70 2.99 -5.90
C ARG A 138 16.04 3.69 -5.87
N ASP A 139 16.19 4.72 -6.69
CA ASP A 139 17.47 5.38 -6.93
C ASP A 139 18.56 4.36 -7.31
N THR A 140 19.57 4.18 -6.46
CA THR A 140 20.67 3.22 -6.65
C THR A 140 20.45 1.87 -5.98
N LEU A 141 19.29 1.65 -5.33
CA LEU A 141 18.98 0.44 -4.58
C LEU A 141 18.13 -0.53 -5.41
N TYR A 142 18.57 -1.77 -5.49
CA TYR A 142 17.89 -2.89 -6.13
C TYR A 142 17.38 -3.84 -5.06
N GLY A 143 16.12 -4.24 -5.13
CA GLY A 143 15.55 -5.12 -4.12
C GLY A 143 14.42 -5.98 -4.63
N ILE A 144 14.07 -7.02 -3.89
CA ILE A 144 12.94 -7.89 -4.21
C ILE A 144 11.78 -7.56 -3.27
N ARG A 145 10.62 -7.31 -3.87
CA ARG A 145 9.36 -7.15 -3.15
C ARG A 145 8.60 -8.46 -3.17
N PHE A 146 8.14 -8.90 -2.00
CA PHE A 146 7.33 -10.09 -1.84
C PHE A 146 5.90 -9.73 -1.44
N ARG A 147 4.95 -10.42 -2.05
CA ARG A 147 3.52 -10.29 -1.81
C ARG A 147 2.90 -11.66 -1.61
N ASP A 148 2.17 -11.88 -0.51
CA ASP A 148 1.37 -13.09 -0.32
C ASP A 148 -0.12 -12.73 -0.37
N LEU A 149 -0.76 -13.12 -1.48
CA LEU A 149 -2.18 -12.88 -1.73
C LEU A 149 -3.09 -13.58 -0.71
N ASN A 150 -2.57 -14.58 -0.01
CA ASN A 150 -3.27 -15.35 1.00
C ASN A 150 -2.74 -15.10 2.43
N SER A 151 -1.99 -14.01 2.64
CA SER A 151 -1.50 -13.63 3.97
C SER A 151 -2.63 -13.44 4.99
N ASP A 152 -2.31 -13.64 6.26
CA ASP A 152 -3.28 -13.49 7.35
C ASP A 152 -3.81 -12.07 7.44
N LEU A 153 -3.00 -11.06 7.08
CA LEU A 153 -3.44 -9.67 7.03
C LEU A 153 -4.54 -9.45 5.98
N VAL A 154 -4.42 -10.03 4.79
CA VAL A 154 -5.45 -9.96 3.74
C VAL A 154 -6.73 -10.65 4.20
N LYS A 155 -6.62 -11.86 4.76
CA LYS A 155 -7.77 -12.67 5.20
C LYS A 155 -8.51 -12.06 6.38
N ASN A 156 -7.78 -11.49 7.32
CA ASN A 156 -8.34 -10.96 8.57
C ASN A 156 -8.61 -9.46 8.53
N PHE A 157 -8.42 -8.79 7.39
CA PHE A 157 -8.62 -7.35 7.25
C PHE A 157 -10.06 -6.93 7.59
N LYS A 158 -10.21 -6.16 8.68
CA LYS A 158 -11.50 -5.71 9.21
C LYS A 158 -12.01 -4.40 8.58
N GLY A 159 -11.21 -3.78 7.72
CA GLY A 159 -11.50 -2.46 7.17
C GLY A 159 -10.51 -1.41 7.67
N VAL A 160 -10.68 -0.20 7.18
CA VAL A 160 -9.93 0.98 7.66
C VAL A 160 -10.85 1.71 8.63
N GLU A 161 -10.36 1.98 9.84
CA GLU A 161 -11.08 2.84 10.78
C GLU A 161 -11.32 4.23 10.18
N ARG A 162 -12.51 4.77 10.42
CA ARG A 162 -12.94 6.04 9.83
C ARG A 162 -13.59 6.89 10.90
N PHE A 163 -13.27 8.17 10.87
CA PHE A 163 -14.06 9.17 11.59
C PHE A 163 -15.49 9.22 11.03
N PRO A 164 -16.45 9.70 11.84
CA PRO A 164 -17.80 10.00 11.35
C PRO A 164 -17.75 10.92 10.13
N ILE A 165 -18.69 10.75 9.20
CA ILE A 165 -18.82 11.64 8.05
C ILE A 165 -19.33 12.99 8.57
N ASP A 166 -18.52 14.02 8.44
CA ASP A 166 -18.83 15.38 8.85
C ASP A 166 -18.59 16.32 7.66
N GLU A 167 -19.67 16.91 7.14
CA GLU A 167 -19.61 17.80 5.98
C GLU A 167 -18.91 19.12 6.29
N SER A 168 -18.71 19.47 7.58
CA SER A 168 -17.86 20.62 7.95
C SER A 168 -16.39 20.44 7.53
N TRP A 169 -15.96 19.22 7.20
CA TRP A 169 -14.64 18.94 6.64
C TRP A 169 -14.59 19.03 5.10
N LYS A 170 -15.72 19.27 4.44
CA LYS A 170 -15.81 19.51 3.00
C LYS A 170 -15.57 20.98 2.69
N ILE A 171 -14.30 21.36 2.62
CA ILE A 171 -13.88 22.74 2.40
C ILE A 171 -13.64 22.99 0.91
N THR A 172 -14.29 24.01 0.35
CA THR A 172 -14.02 24.49 -1.01
C THR A 172 -12.82 25.43 -0.98
N ALA A 173 -11.75 25.07 -1.68
CA ALA A 173 -10.52 25.86 -1.77
C ALA A 173 -10.24 26.31 -3.21
N LYS A 174 -9.56 27.45 -3.37
CA LYS A 174 -9.13 27.93 -4.68
C LYS A 174 -7.74 27.37 -5.00
N PHE A 175 -7.61 26.74 -6.16
CA PHE A 175 -6.33 26.32 -6.68
C PHE A 175 -5.60 27.49 -7.34
N GLU A 176 -4.37 27.76 -6.92
CA GLU A 176 -3.53 28.80 -7.52
C GLU A 176 -2.16 28.19 -7.83
N ALA A 177 -1.91 27.85 -9.09
CA ALA A 177 -0.62 27.28 -9.48
C ALA A 177 0.52 28.28 -9.25
N TYR A 178 1.69 27.77 -8.84
CA TYR A 178 2.91 28.58 -8.84
C TYR A 178 3.33 28.88 -10.28
N ASN A 179 3.62 30.16 -10.56
CA ASN A 179 4.24 30.59 -11.80
C ASN A 179 5.40 31.55 -11.47
N PRO A 180 6.68 31.14 -11.67
CA PRO A 180 7.12 29.86 -12.19
C PRO A 180 6.89 28.69 -11.21
N VAL A 181 6.95 27.44 -11.72
CA VAL A 181 6.82 26.23 -10.89
C VAL A 181 7.87 26.25 -9.78
N LYS A 182 7.42 26.04 -8.54
CA LYS A 182 8.28 25.94 -7.36
C LYS A 182 8.54 24.47 -7.05
N GLU A 183 9.78 24.12 -6.71
CA GLU A 183 10.14 22.80 -6.18
C GLU A 183 10.25 22.84 -4.65
N ILE A 184 9.93 21.72 -4.01
CA ILE A 184 10.13 21.49 -2.58
C ILE A 184 10.87 20.17 -2.37
N ASP A 185 11.67 20.14 -1.32
CA ASP A 185 12.37 18.96 -0.86
C ASP A 185 11.45 18.17 0.07
N VAL A 186 11.17 16.91 -0.28
CA VAL A 186 10.31 16.01 0.49
C VAL A 186 11.15 14.84 0.99
N PRO A 187 11.36 14.69 2.31
CA PRO A 187 12.07 13.55 2.86
C PRO A 187 11.18 12.30 2.86
N ASN A 188 11.76 11.15 2.54
CA ASN A 188 11.10 9.85 2.71
C ASN A 188 11.50 9.18 4.04
N VAL A 189 10.84 8.08 4.39
CA VAL A 189 11.11 7.31 5.63
C VAL A 189 12.50 6.68 5.69
N LEU A 190 13.23 6.66 4.57
CA LEU A 190 14.62 6.18 4.46
C LEU A 190 15.64 7.32 4.61
N GLY A 191 15.18 8.56 4.81
CA GLY A 191 16.03 9.75 4.94
C GLY A 191 16.52 10.31 3.60
N GLN A 192 16.05 9.79 2.46
CA GLN A 192 16.35 10.35 1.15
C GLN A 192 15.45 11.55 0.87
N ILE A 193 15.96 12.52 0.11
CA ILE A 193 15.23 13.74 -0.26
C ILE A 193 14.89 13.67 -1.75
N SER A 194 13.61 13.70 -2.09
CA SER A 194 13.13 13.90 -3.46
C SER A 194 12.73 15.35 -3.69
N LYS A 195 13.00 15.86 -4.89
CA LYS A 195 12.46 17.14 -5.33
C LYS A 195 11.11 16.93 -5.98
N GLU A 196 10.09 17.58 -5.44
CA GLU A 196 8.73 17.52 -5.97
C GLU A 196 8.23 18.90 -6.37
N LYS A 197 7.41 18.94 -7.43
CA LYS A 197 6.76 20.18 -7.87
C LYS A 197 5.68 20.55 -6.85
N SER A 198 5.85 21.70 -6.22
CA SER A 198 4.87 22.24 -5.29
C SER A 198 3.63 22.71 -6.04
N THR A 199 2.46 22.26 -5.58
CA THR A 199 1.18 22.78 -6.04
C THR A 199 0.57 23.63 -4.93
N ARG A 200 0.34 24.93 -5.19
CA ARG A 200 -0.25 25.82 -4.17
C ARG A 200 -1.77 25.68 -4.18
N ARG A 201 -2.30 25.37 -3.00
CA ARG A 201 -3.72 25.50 -2.68
C ARG A 201 -3.86 26.69 -1.73
N SER A 202 -4.71 27.65 -2.06
CA SER A 202 -5.09 28.68 -1.10
C SER A 202 -6.38 28.20 -0.43
N CYS A 203 -6.31 27.95 0.87
CA CYS A 203 -7.51 27.85 1.69
C CYS A 203 -8.13 29.26 1.72
N VAL A 204 -9.41 29.36 1.34
CA VAL A 204 -10.24 30.55 1.64
C VAL A 204 -10.98 30.23 2.93
#